data_AF-A0AA89C8P3-F1
#
_entry.id   AF-A0AA89C8P3-F1
#
_cell.length_a   1.000
_cell.length_b   1.000
_cell.length_c   1.000
_cell.angle_alpha   90.00
_cell.angle_beta   90.00
_cell.angle_gamma   90.00
#
_symmetry.space_group_name_H-M   'P 1'
#
loop_
_entity.id
_entity.type
_entity.pdbx_description
1 polymer ?
#
loop_
_entity_poly.entity_id
_entity_poly.type
_entity_poly.pdbx_seq_one_letter_code
_entity_poly.pdbx_strand_id
1 'polypeptide(L)'
;MKENNAKSRTKPDNTKIIYGVEDVPPYHMIFFFGLQQAIMCIGGTLSLPFLLSQLLCAGNQDDVRAKLLSLTLFMSGLATVVQCFLGVRLPIIQGGSHTFIPPIVAMMTIQGSIILASITQVLVGTLGLAGFLLKFIGPLTIAPAISLIGLSLVEIVSDFCEPQWGISLATVCLIIIFSSVLNKVNVPTPAYNKHHGCHIATFPLFQLLPIALSVGIVWTLCFVLTESNVLPTNSSMPAYVARTDSKLSVVSNAPWFDFPLPCSAAGYVGMLAATISSMMESIGDYFAAGRLSHAPLPPAHALNRGIAFEGISSIISGILGAGHATTSYSTNIGVIAITKIASRAVYIMAGFIMIVCGTVGKVGAVLAIIPNPIIGGALLIGLALVVSVGISVLSYCDMSSMRNITILGMAMFVGLMVPQWLADNPEKVDTGSTDVDQVIRVLFGTASFTGGIIGFLLDNIIPGTIEERGIEKWTCKASDTEEFTQCSEEELKLYEYPIVTRYIRKINVCSYFPLSPTFNKTIDCKCCQRKDREYSLPDSPKEAFELSVTINDDSGKGDQK
;
A
#
# COMPACT_ATOMS: atom_id res chain seq x y z
N MET A 1 -56.07 -22.26 18.44
CA MET A 1 -55.12 -22.42 17.32
C MET A 1 -54.43 -21.09 17.09
N LYS A 2 -53.15 -21.00 17.47
CA LYS A 2 -52.23 -19.90 17.17
C LYS A 2 -51.30 -20.43 16.09
N GLU A 3 -51.20 -19.76 14.94
CA GLU A 3 -50.25 -20.12 13.90
C GLU A 3 -49.31 -18.94 13.61
N ASN A 4 -48.16 -19.03 14.27
CA ASN A 4 -46.80 -18.55 13.96
C ASN A 4 -46.58 -17.47 12.90
N ASN A 5 -46.25 -16.26 13.40
CA ASN A 5 -45.35 -15.30 12.76
C ASN A 5 -43.91 -15.83 12.80
N ALA A 6 -43.43 -16.42 11.71
CA ALA A 6 -42.00 -16.64 11.49
C ALA A 6 -41.39 -15.38 10.87
N LYS A 7 -40.90 -14.46 11.72
CA LYS A 7 -39.96 -13.41 11.28
C LYS A 7 -38.72 -14.10 10.71
N SER A 8 -38.43 -13.89 9.43
CA SER A 8 -37.15 -14.28 8.84
C SER A 8 -36.05 -13.58 9.65
N ARG A 9 -35.19 -14.38 10.27
CA ARG A 9 -33.92 -13.89 10.83
C ARG A 9 -33.05 -13.49 9.65
N THR A 10 -33.03 -12.20 9.32
CA THR A 10 -31.98 -11.62 8.48
C THR A 10 -30.63 -11.98 9.09
N LYS A 11 -29.77 -12.66 8.32
CA LYS A 11 -28.36 -12.87 8.69
C LYS A 11 -27.75 -11.50 9.04
N PRO A 12 -26.94 -11.39 10.09
CA PRO A 12 -26.22 -10.15 10.36
C PRO A 12 -25.33 -9.82 9.16
N ASP A 13 -25.50 -8.62 8.62
CA ASP A 13 -24.80 -8.15 7.44
C ASP A 13 -23.35 -7.80 7.81
N ASN A 14 -22.42 -8.73 7.54
CA ASN A 14 -20.99 -8.62 7.88
C ASN A 14 -20.23 -7.58 7.03
N THR A 15 -20.92 -6.82 6.19
CA THR A 15 -20.35 -5.80 5.29
C THR A 15 -20.38 -4.39 5.87
N LYS A 16 -21.20 -4.11 6.89
CA LYS A 16 -21.39 -2.74 7.38
C LYS A 16 -20.14 -2.17 8.06
N ILE A 17 -19.66 -1.03 7.57
CA ILE A 17 -18.59 -0.24 8.20
C ILE A 17 -19.11 0.39 9.50
N ILE A 18 -18.26 0.41 10.53
CA ILE A 18 -18.57 1.01 11.84
C ILE A 18 -18.35 2.53 11.78
N TYR A 19 -17.21 2.96 11.20
CA TYR A 19 -16.91 4.38 10.98
C TYR A 19 -16.44 4.58 9.53
N GLY A 20 -17.24 5.30 8.75
CA GLY A 20 -16.95 5.69 7.37
C GLY A 20 -15.85 6.74 7.27
N VAL A 21 -15.44 7.06 6.04
CA VAL A 21 -14.29 7.93 5.74
C VAL A 21 -14.45 9.35 6.30
N GLU A 22 -15.67 9.87 6.31
CA GLU A 22 -15.98 11.22 6.82
C GLU A 22 -16.35 11.26 8.30
N ASP A 23 -16.61 10.10 8.90
CA ASP A 23 -17.02 10.03 10.30
C ASP A 23 -15.89 10.50 11.21
N VAL A 24 -16.27 11.19 12.29
CA VAL A 24 -15.34 11.62 13.33
C VAL A 24 -15.76 10.92 14.62
N PRO A 25 -15.09 9.80 14.98
CA PRO A 25 -15.36 9.12 16.24
C PRO A 25 -15.11 10.04 17.45
N PRO A 26 -15.59 9.68 18.65
CA PRO A 26 -15.20 10.39 19.87
C PRO A 26 -13.67 10.44 20.05
N TYR A 27 -13.16 11.54 20.61
CA TYR A 27 -11.71 11.82 20.70
C TYR A 27 -10.88 10.67 21.31
N HIS A 28 -11.40 9.95 22.30
CA HIS A 28 -10.71 8.82 22.92
C HIS A 28 -10.62 7.62 21.97
N MET A 29 -11.66 7.34 21.19
CA MET A 29 -11.65 6.30 20.16
C MET A 29 -10.72 6.64 19.02
N ILE A 30 -10.66 7.92 18.61
CA ILE A 30 -9.69 8.40 17.62
C ILE A 30 -8.26 8.07 18.08
N PHE A 31 -7.94 8.36 19.34
CA PHE A 31 -6.62 8.04 19.89
C PHE A 31 -6.33 6.53 19.90
N PHE A 32 -7.25 5.70 20.40
CA PHE A 32 -7.02 4.25 20.47
C PHE A 32 -6.92 3.58 19.10
N PHE A 33 -7.82 3.92 18.17
CA PHE A 33 -7.75 3.38 16.81
C PHE A 33 -6.55 3.96 16.04
N GLY A 34 -6.18 5.22 16.29
CA GLY A 34 -5.00 5.82 15.70
C GLY A 34 -3.72 5.13 16.18
N LEU A 35 -3.63 4.86 17.49
CA LEU A 35 -2.54 4.10 18.08
C LEU A 35 -2.47 2.68 17.50
N GLN A 36 -3.63 2.03 17.34
CA GLN A 36 -3.71 0.71 16.73
C GLN A 36 -3.15 0.74 15.29
N GLN A 37 -3.57 1.69 14.47
CA GLN A 37 -3.10 1.84 13.09
C GLN A 37 -1.61 2.14 13.02
N ALA A 38 -1.10 3.02 13.91
CA ALA A 38 0.32 3.30 14.04
C ALA A 38 1.13 2.07 14.44
N ILE A 39 0.63 1.22 15.34
CA ILE A 39 1.31 -0.01 15.75
C ILE A 39 1.32 -1.05 14.61
N MET A 40 0.23 -1.17 13.84
CA MET A 40 0.15 -2.14 12.75
C MET A 40 1.11 -1.85 11.60
N CYS A 41 1.37 -0.58 11.29
CA CYS A 41 2.33 -0.25 10.24
C CYS A 41 3.80 -0.36 10.68
N ILE A 42 4.09 -0.57 11.98
CA ILE A 42 5.47 -0.72 12.49
C ILE A 42 6.18 -1.85 11.76
N GLY A 43 5.55 -3.02 11.54
CA GLY A 43 6.20 -4.13 10.85
C GLY A 43 6.75 -3.77 9.46
N GLY A 44 5.94 -3.09 8.63
CA GLY A 44 6.38 -2.59 7.33
C GLY A 44 7.40 -1.45 7.45
N THR A 45 7.16 -0.51 8.34
CA THR A 45 7.99 0.69 8.54
C THR A 45 9.39 0.36 9.06
N LEU A 46 9.51 -0.66 9.91
CA LEU A 46 10.79 -1.12 10.47
C LEU A 46 11.63 -1.85 9.43
N SER A 47 10.99 -2.63 8.56
CA SER A 47 11.70 -3.53 7.66
C SER A 47 12.71 -2.83 6.76
N LEU A 48 12.36 -1.65 6.25
CA LEU A 48 13.17 -0.95 5.28
C LEU A 48 14.45 -0.34 5.89
N PRO A 49 14.41 0.39 7.02
CA PRO A 49 15.62 0.84 7.70
C PRO A 49 16.55 -0.30 8.11
N PHE A 50 15.98 -1.43 8.54
CA PHE A 50 16.76 -2.62 8.89
C PHE A 50 17.55 -3.13 7.70
N LEU A 51 16.88 -3.30 6.58
CA LEU A 51 17.48 -3.75 5.34
C LEU A 51 18.52 -2.74 4.82
N LEU A 52 18.17 -1.46 4.80
CA LEU A 52 19.04 -0.39 4.35
C LEU A 52 20.32 -0.30 5.20
N SER A 53 20.22 -0.48 6.52
CA SER A 53 21.37 -0.46 7.43
C SER A 53 22.35 -1.61 7.17
N GLN A 54 21.87 -2.79 6.76
CA GLN A 54 22.72 -3.93 6.41
C GLN A 54 23.40 -3.74 5.06
N LEU A 55 22.67 -3.19 4.08
CA LEU A 55 23.15 -3.04 2.70
C LEU A 55 24.19 -1.92 2.53
N LEU A 56 24.17 -0.89 3.39
CA LEU A 56 25.10 0.26 3.29
C LEU A 56 26.45 0.03 4.01
N CYS A 57 26.84 -1.22 4.31
CA CYS A 57 28.04 -1.55 5.10
C CYS A 57 28.11 -0.89 6.50
N ALA A 58 27.00 -0.28 6.96
CA ALA A 58 26.84 0.31 8.29
C ALA A 58 26.33 -0.71 9.32
N GLY A 59 26.35 -2.00 9.00
CA GLY A 59 25.76 -3.08 9.81
C GLY A 59 26.30 -3.19 11.25
N ASN A 60 27.44 -2.55 11.55
CA ASN A 60 28.04 -2.47 12.89
C ASN A 60 27.88 -1.08 13.57
N GLN A 61 27.26 -0.11 12.91
CA GLN A 61 26.95 1.21 13.46
C GLN A 61 25.45 1.31 13.74
N ASP A 62 25.04 0.69 14.83
CA ASP A 62 23.64 0.65 15.24
C ASP A 62 23.02 2.05 15.47
N ASP A 63 23.84 3.09 15.70
CA ASP A 63 23.40 4.48 15.79
C ASP A 63 22.74 4.97 14.49
N VAL A 64 23.29 4.57 13.33
CA VAL A 64 22.75 4.91 12.01
C VAL A 64 21.41 4.20 11.79
N ARG A 65 21.30 2.95 12.25
CA ARG A 65 20.08 2.14 12.17
C ARG A 65 18.96 2.73 13.03
N ALA A 66 19.25 3.11 14.28
CA ALA A 66 18.30 3.79 15.15
C ALA A 66 17.83 5.13 14.56
N LYS A 67 18.76 5.88 13.95
CA LYS A 67 18.47 7.14 13.25
C LYS A 67 17.53 6.93 12.06
N LEU A 68 17.83 5.98 11.18
CA LEU A 68 16.98 5.64 10.02
C LEU A 68 15.59 5.21 10.49
N LEU A 69 15.50 4.37 11.53
CA LEU A 69 14.21 3.96 12.11
C LEU A 69 13.36 5.14 12.61
N SER A 70 13.99 6.06 13.34
CA SER A 70 13.33 7.26 13.86
C SER A 70 12.83 8.17 12.73
N LEU A 71 13.68 8.41 11.72
CA LEU A 71 13.36 9.23 10.56
C LEU A 71 12.27 8.60 9.69
N THR A 72 12.31 7.29 9.49
CA THR A 72 11.30 6.55 8.73
C THR A 72 9.94 6.58 9.41
N LEU A 73 9.88 6.44 10.75
CA LEU A 73 8.64 6.63 11.51
C LEU A 73 8.13 8.07 11.43
N PHE A 74 9.02 9.05 11.57
CA PHE A 74 8.66 10.46 11.44
C PHE A 74 8.07 10.77 10.06
N MET A 75 8.74 10.33 8.99
CA MET A 75 8.32 10.54 7.61
C MET A 75 7.04 9.78 7.27
N SER A 76 6.88 8.54 7.74
CA SER A 76 5.65 7.76 7.64
C SER A 76 4.47 8.51 8.28
N GLY A 77 4.68 9.08 9.46
CA GLY A 77 3.72 9.94 10.15
C GLY A 77 3.34 11.20 9.36
N LEU A 78 4.34 11.96 8.92
CA LEU A 78 4.15 13.19 8.14
C LEU A 78 3.43 12.91 6.82
N ALA A 79 3.90 11.94 6.06
CA ALA A 79 3.31 11.54 4.77
C ALA A 79 1.86 11.07 4.95
N THR A 80 1.56 10.32 6.01
CA THR A 80 0.19 9.88 6.32
C THR A 80 -0.73 11.07 6.58
N VAL A 81 -0.30 12.05 7.39
CA VAL A 81 -1.09 13.26 7.65
C VAL A 81 -1.31 14.04 6.35
N VAL A 82 -0.25 14.25 5.56
CA VAL A 82 -0.31 14.97 4.29
C VAL A 82 -1.24 14.26 3.31
N GLN A 83 -1.18 12.94 3.20
CA GLN A 83 -1.97 12.16 2.25
C GLN A 83 -3.45 12.07 2.63
N CYS A 84 -3.75 11.88 3.92
CA CYS A 84 -5.12 11.83 4.43
C CYS A 84 -5.79 13.22 4.42
N PHE A 85 -5.02 14.29 4.63
CA PHE A 85 -5.56 15.65 4.70
C PHE A 85 -5.59 16.36 3.34
N LEU A 86 -4.48 16.31 2.59
CA LEU A 86 -4.29 17.05 1.33
C LEU A 86 -4.22 16.20 0.07
N GLY A 87 -3.71 14.98 0.17
CA GLY A 87 -3.53 14.04 -0.93
C GLY A 87 -4.84 13.44 -1.43
N VAL A 88 -4.89 12.10 -1.55
CA VAL A 88 -6.10 11.43 -2.05
C VAL A 88 -7.30 11.55 -1.09
N ARG A 89 -7.09 11.85 0.20
CA ARG A 89 -8.13 11.93 1.24
C ARG A 89 -8.88 10.63 1.50
N LEU A 90 -8.15 9.52 1.47
CA LEU A 90 -8.60 8.19 1.91
C LEU A 90 -7.84 7.77 3.17
N PRO A 91 -8.37 6.80 3.95
CA PRO A 91 -7.69 6.25 5.14
C PRO A 91 -6.49 5.39 4.73
N ILE A 92 -5.37 6.04 4.42
CA ILE A 92 -4.16 5.39 3.91
C ILE A 92 -2.98 5.79 4.78
N ILE A 93 -2.29 4.78 5.32
CA ILE A 93 -0.97 4.98 5.92
C ILE A 93 0.07 4.98 4.80
N GLN A 94 0.94 5.98 4.87
CA GLN A 94 2.10 6.10 4.00
C GLN A 94 3.34 5.68 4.77
N GLY A 95 4.27 4.98 4.13
CA GLY A 95 5.52 4.56 4.75
C GLY A 95 6.64 4.39 3.72
N GLY A 96 7.78 3.86 4.15
CA GLY A 96 8.93 3.66 3.26
C GLY A 96 8.66 2.61 2.19
N SER A 97 9.00 2.94 0.94
CA SER A 97 8.73 2.10 -0.22
C SER A 97 9.85 1.08 -0.51
N HIS A 98 9.49 -0.20 -0.55
CA HIS A 98 10.42 -1.28 -0.84
C HIS A 98 10.93 -1.28 -2.28
N THR A 99 10.25 -0.61 -3.21
CA THR A 99 10.69 -0.51 -4.61
C THR A 99 12.01 0.23 -4.77
N PHE A 100 12.41 1.01 -3.76
CA PHE A 100 13.67 1.77 -3.75
C PHE A 100 14.86 0.94 -3.26
N ILE A 101 14.65 -0.25 -2.70
CA ILE A 101 15.76 -1.08 -2.20
C ILE A 101 16.71 -1.48 -3.35
N PRO A 102 16.26 -2.08 -4.47
CA PRO A 102 17.16 -2.46 -5.55
C PRO A 102 18.05 -1.32 -6.09
N PRO A 103 17.51 -0.12 -6.42
CA PRO A 103 18.36 0.98 -6.89
C PRO A 103 19.30 1.54 -5.81
N ILE A 104 18.90 1.52 -4.54
CA ILE A 104 19.77 1.97 -3.45
C ILE A 104 21.01 1.09 -3.34
N VAL A 105 20.84 -0.24 -3.36
CA VAL A 105 21.96 -1.21 -3.32
C VAL A 105 22.92 -1.00 -4.48
N ALA A 106 22.37 -0.75 -5.68
CA ALA A 106 23.18 -0.62 -6.88
C ALA A 106 24.00 0.68 -6.95
N MET A 107 23.58 1.76 -6.28
CA MET A 107 24.05 3.11 -6.58
C MET A 107 24.74 3.84 -5.41
N MET A 108 24.49 3.43 -4.16
CA MET A 108 25.06 4.02 -2.93
C MET A 108 24.98 5.56 -2.81
N THR A 109 24.20 6.23 -3.65
CA THR A 109 23.98 7.70 -3.70
C THR A 109 22.48 7.97 -3.63
N ILE A 110 21.95 8.22 -2.43
CA ILE A 110 20.54 8.00 -2.12
C ILE A 110 19.70 9.29 -2.18
N GLN A 111 20.11 10.35 -1.48
CA GLN A 111 19.21 11.50 -1.24
C GLN A 111 18.93 12.34 -2.49
N GLY A 112 19.95 12.76 -3.22
CA GLY A 112 19.79 13.65 -4.39
C GLY A 112 18.94 13.03 -5.49
N SER A 113 19.13 11.74 -5.71
CA SER A 113 18.43 10.97 -6.73
C SER A 113 16.98 10.71 -6.34
N ILE A 114 16.70 10.44 -5.06
CA ILE A 114 15.33 10.36 -4.54
C ILE A 114 14.62 11.70 -4.69
N ILE A 115 15.26 12.82 -4.34
CA ILE A 115 14.66 14.16 -4.47
C ILE A 115 14.30 14.43 -5.93
N LEU A 116 15.22 14.19 -6.87
CA LEU A 116 14.97 14.46 -8.28
C LEU A 116 13.89 13.53 -8.86
N ALA A 117 13.89 12.25 -8.50
CA ALA A 117 12.84 11.30 -8.90
C ALA A 117 11.47 11.70 -8.33
N SER A 118 11.44 12.18 -7.08
CA SER A 118 10.23 12.65 -6.42
C SER A 118 9.71 13.97 -7.02
N ILE A 119 10.58 14.86 -7.48
CA ILE A 119 10.18 16.05 -8.27
C ILE A 119 9.44 15.59 -9.53
N THR A 120 9.96 14.58 -10.23
CA THR A 120 9.28 14.01 -11.39
C THR A 120 7.92 13.40 -11.02
N GLN A 121 7.80 12.73 -9.86
CA GLN A 121 6.50 12.27 -9.33
C GLN A 121 5.51 13.41 -9.11
N VAL A 122 5.97 14.53 -8.52
CA VAL A 122 5.14 15.74 -8.33
C VAL A 122 4.69 16.30 -9.68
N LEU A 123 5.59 16.35 -10.67
CA LEU A 123 5.25 16.78 -12.03
C LEU A 123 4.22 15.86 -12.68
N VAL A 124 4.38 14.53 -12.57
CA VAL A 124 3.43 13.54 -13.08
C VAL A 124 2.04 13.72 -12.46
N GLY A 125 1.96 13.93 -11.15
CA GLY A 125 0.70 14.22 -10.46
C GLY A 125 0.09 15.56 -10.87
N THR A 126 0.86 16.65 -10.82
CA THR A 126 0.38 18.01 -11.13
C THR A 126 -0.06 18.20 -12.58
N LEU A 127 0.64 17.59 -13.54
CA LEU A 127 0.29 17.61 -14.96
C LEU A 127 -0.88 16.68 -15.32
N GLY A 128 -1.35 15.87 -14.37
CA GLY A 128 -2.45 14.94 -14.56
C GLY A 128 -2.10 13.71 -15.38
N LEU A 129 -0.81 13.41 -15.50
CA LEU A 129 -0.31 12.26 -16.27
C LEU A 129 -0.71 10.95 -15.60
N ALA A 130 -0.77 10.88 -14.26
CA ALA A 130 -1.20 9.67 -13.56
C ALA A 130 -2.64 9.24 -13.95
N GLY A 131 -3.57 10.19 -13.96
CA GLY A 131 -4.95 9.96 -14.42
C GLY A 131 -5.07 9.67 -15.92
N PHE A 132 -4.14 10.15 -16.75
CA PHE A 132 -4.06 9.78 -18.16
C PHE A 132 -3.53 8.35 -18.35
N LEU A 133 -2.48 7.97 -17.63
CA LEU A 133 -1.86 6.64 -17.70
C LEU A 133 -2.85 5.53 -17.30
N LEU A 134 -3.78 5.80 -16.39
CA LEU A 134 -4.86 4.89 -16.03
C LEU A 134 -5.75 4.43 -17.19
N LYS A 135 -5.79 5.17 -18.31
CA LYS A 135 -6.52 4.72 -19.51
C LYS A 135 -5.85 3.53 -20.20
N PHE A 136 -4.55 3.36 -20.00
CA PHE A 136 -3.73 2.35 -20.67
C PHE A 136 -3.21 1.27 -19.70
N ILE A 137 -3.25 1.55 -18.40
CA ILE A 137 -2.85 0.62 -17.34
C ILE A 137 -4.08 -0.17 -16.89
N GLY A 138 -4.14 -1.44 -17.28
CA GLY A 138 -5.17 -2.38 -16.84
C GLY A 138 -4.75 -3.18 -15.59
N PRO A 139 -5.68 -3.94 -14.99
CA PRO A 139 -5.37 -4.83 -13.87
C PRO A 139 -4.30 -5.89 -14.22
N LEU A 140 -4.22 -6.31 -15.49
CA LEU A 140 -3.18 -7.22 -16.02
C LEU A 140 -1.76 -6.65 -15.96
N THR A 141 -1.62 -5.33 -15.97
CA THR A 141 -0.33 -4.64 -15.83
C THR A 141 0.05 -4.44 -14.37
N ILE A 142 -0.93 -4.11 -13.53
CA ILE A 142 -0.74 -3.81 -12.10
C ILE A 142 -0.44 -5.08 -11.30
N ALA A 143 -1.14 -6.17 -11.57
CA ALA A 143 -1.02 -7.41 -10.80
C ALA A 143 0.42 -8.00 -10.80
N PRO A 144 1.11 -8.17 -11.94
CA PRO A 144 2.51 -8.59 -11.95
C PRO A 144 3.43 -7.59 -11.24
N ALA A 145 3.24 -6.30 -11.48
CA ALA A 145 4.09 -5.26 -10.89
C ALA A 145 4.06 -5.32 -9.36
N ILE A 146 2.87 -5.36 -8.74
CA ILE A 146 2.71 -5.47 -7.29
C ILE A 146 3.24 -6.82 -6.78
N SER A 147 2.91 -7.93 -7.44
CA SER A 147 3.32 -9.26 -6.99
C SER A 147 4.85 -9.42 -7.00
N LEU A 148 5.54 -8.83 -7.98
CA LEU A 148 6.99 -8.90 -8.11
C LEU A 148 7.74 -8.06 -7.07
N ILE A 149 7.11 -7.04 -6.47
CA ILE A 149 7.70 -6.34 -5.31
C ILE A 149 7.91 -7.34 -4.18
N GLY A 150 6.89 -8.16 -3.87
CA GLY A 150 6.99 -9.18 -2.84
C GLY A 150 7.94 -10.33 -3.20
N LEU A 151 7.84 -10.84 -4.43
CA LEU A 151 8.64 -12.00 -4.88
C LEU A 151 10.14 -11.70 -5.05
N SER A 152 10.51 -10.47 -5.42
CA SER A 152 11.91 -10.09 -5.61
C SER A 152 12.70 -9.90 -4.31
N LEU A 153 12.03 -9.90 -3.16
CA LEU A 153 12.66 -9.72 -1.84
C LEU A 153 12.79 -11.04 -1.06
N VAL A 154 12.55 -12.20 -1.69
CA VAL A 154 12.58 -13.51 -1.03
C VAL A 154 13.97 -13.83 -0.45
N GLU A 155 15.05 -13.53 -1.19
CA GLU A 155 16.42 -13.75 -0.71
C GLU A 155 16.70 -12.95 0.56
N ILE A 156 16.33 -11.67 0.57
CA ILE A 156 16.47 -10.80 1.74
C ILE A 156 15.70 -11.36 2.94
N VAL A 157 14.45 -11.81 2.75
CA VAL A 157 13.68 -12.42 3.84
C VAL A 157 14.37 -13.67 4.38
N SER A 158 14.95 -14.48 3.49
CA SER A 158 15.73 -15.65 3.86
C SER A 158 16.91 -15.26 4.74
N ASP A 159 17.68 -14.22 4.39
CA ASP A 159 18.83 -13.74 5.16
C ASP A 159 18.44 -13.27 6.57
N PHE A 160 17.26 -12.67 6.75
CA PHE A 160 16.75 -12.32 8.07
C PHE A 160 16.30 -13.54 8.89
N CYS A 161 15.86 -14.61 8.22
CA CYS A 161 15.39 -15.82 8.87
C CYS A 161 16.50 -16.83 9.19
N GLU A 162 17.56 -16.86 8.36
CA GLU A 162 18.69 -17.78 8.45
C GLU A 162 19.33 -17.85 9.85
N PRO A 163 19.52 -16.74 10.60
CA PRO A 163 20.17 -16.79 11.91
C PRO A 163 19.46 -17.68 12.92
N GLN A 164 18.11 -17.79 12.84
CA GLN A 164 17.33 -18.72 13.67
C GLN A 164 15.91 -18.96 13.12
N TRP A 165 15.77 -19.93 12.21
CA TRP A 165 14.49 -20.30 11.60
C TRP A 165 13.38 -20.61 12.61
N GLY A 166 13.71 -21.20 13.77
CA GLY A 166 12.73 -21.52 14.80
C GLY A 166 12.01 -20.29 15.37
N ILE A 167 12.73 -19.17 15.56
CA ILE A 167 12.16 -17.91 16.06
C ILE A 167 11.33 -17.24 14.97
N SER A 168 11.80 -17.24 13.74
CA SER A 168 11.06 -16.71 12.58
C SER A 168 9.76 -17.46 12.38
N LEU A 169 9.79 -18.80 12.42
CA LEU A 169 8.62 -19.65 12.28
C LEU A 169 7.64 -19.46 13.45
N ALA A 170 8.13 -19.36 14.69
CA ALA A 170 7.29 -19.05 15.84
C ALA A 170 6.57 -17.70 15.68
N THR A 171 7.28 -16.68 15.17
CA THR A 171 6.70 -15.37 14.86
C THR A 171 5.58 -15.48 13.84
N VAL A 172 5.83 -16.17 12.72
CA VAL A 172 4.86 -16.41 11.64
C VAL A 172 3.64 -17.17 12.16
N CYS A 173 3.84 -18.27 12.88
CA CYS A 173 2.76 -19.08 13.45
C CYS A 173 1.90 -18.26 14.41
N LEU A 174 2.50 -17.47 15.30
CA LEU A 174 1.74 -16.61 16.21
C LEU A 174 0.95 -15.53 15.46
N ILE A 175 1.53 -14.90 14.43
CA ILE A 175 0.82 -13.93 13.60
C ILE A 175 -0.40 -14.59 12.93
N ILE A 176 -0.25 -15.79 12.37
CA ILE A 176 -1.36 -16.51 11.74
C ILE A 176 -2.42 -16.93 12.77
N ILE A 177 -2.00 -17.45 13.93
CA ILE A 177 -2.93 -17.84 15.00
C ILE A 177 -3.74 -16.63 15.47
N PHE A 178 -3.10 -15.50 15.73
CA PHE A 178 -3.78 -14.29 16.19
C PHE A 178 -4.71 -13.70 15.11
N SER A 179 -4.23 -13.61 13.86
CA SER A 179 -4.99 -13.01 12.76
C SER A 179 -6.11 -13.88 12.19
N SER A 180 -5.98 -15.20 12.25
CA SER A 180 -6.88 -16.14 11.56
C SER A 180 -7.70 -17.00 12.51
N VAL A 181 -7.11 -17.47 13.61
CA VAL A 181 -7.77 -18.41 14.54
C VAL A 181 -8.42 -17.67 15.70
N LEU A 182 -7.70 -16.75 16.34
CA LEU A 182 -8.17 -16.00 17.52
C LEU A 182 -8.82 -14.65 17.16
N ASN A 183 -9.02 -14.36 15.88
CA ASN A 183 -9.54 -13.06 15.43
C ASN A 183 -10.96 -12.74 15.94
N LYS A 184 -11.75 -13.73 16.31
CA LYS A 184 -13.10 -13.54 16.89
C LYS A 184 -13.10 -13.57 18.42
N VAL A 185 -11.95 -13.82 19.05
CA VAL A 185 -11.83 -13.89 20.50
C VAL A 185 -11.68 -12.49 21.06
N ASN A 186 -12.72 -12.01 21.73
CA ASN A 186 -12.68 -10.76 22.45
C ASN A 186 -12.08 -10.97 23.84
N VAL A 187 -11.03 -10.21 24.16
CA VAL A 187 -10.36 -10.27 25.45
C VAL A 187 -11.03 -9.29 26.41
N PRO A 188 -11.38 -9.71 27.65
CA PRO A 188 -11.87 -8.78 28.67
C PRO A 188 -10.74 -7.85 29.08
N THR A 189 -10.87 -6.56 28.76
CA THR A 189 -9.90 -5.51 29.10
C THR A 189 -10.53 -4.51 30.07
N PRO A 190 -9.81 -4.06 31.10
CA PRO A 190 -10.30 -3.02 31.99
C PRO A 190 -10.42 -1.70 31.22
N ALA A 191 -11.63 -1.17 31.08
CA ALA A 191 -11.94 0.11 30.46
C ALA A 191 -12.48 1.09 31.49
N TYR A 192 -12.08 2.35 31.38
CA TYR A 192 -12.53 3.40 32.28
C TYR A 192 -13.49 4.34 31.57
N ASN A 193 -14.71 4.48 32.11
CA ASN A 193 -15.69 5.46 31.62
C ASN A 193 -16.03 6.42 32.75
N LYS A 194 -16.05 7.73 32.46
CA LYS A 194 -16.31 8.81 33.42
C LYS A 194 -17.67 8.68 34.13
N HIS A 195 -18.64 8.00 33.49
CA HIS A 195 -19.99 7.78 34.04
C HIS A 195 -20.18 6.42 34.73
N HIS A 196 -19.42 5.38 34.36
CA HIS A 196 -19.61 4.00 34.85
C HIS A 196 -18.43 3.48 35.68
N GLY A 197 -17.37 4.27 35.87
CA GLY A 197 -16.15 3.84 36.55
C GLY A 197 -15.32 2.85 35.73
N CYS A 198 -14.51 2.05 36.42
CA CYS A 198 -13.75 0.96 35.84
C CYS A 198 -14.68 -0.23 35.57
N HIS A 199 -14.87 -0.59 34.31
CA HIS A 199 -15.70 -1.70 33.87
C HIS A 199 -14.90 -2.58 32.91
N ILE A 200 -15.25 -3.87 32.84
CA ILE A 200 -14.59 -4.80 31.93
C ILE A 200 -15.27 -4.67 30.57
N ALA A 201 -14.55 -4.13 29.58
CA ALA A 201 -15.00 -4.05 28.20
C ALA A 201 -14.33 -5.14 27.36
N THR A 202 -15.08 -5.72 26.44
CA THR A 202 -14.58 -6.72 25.50
C THR A 202 -13.85 -6.04 24.35
N PHE A 203 -12.55 -6.30 24.20
CA PHE A 203 -11.71 -5.71 23.15
C PHE A 203 -11.18 -6.81 22.20
N PRO A 204 -11.35 -6.70 20.87
CA PRO A 204 -10.90 -7.70 19.90
C PRO A 204 -9.37 -7.67 19.69
N LEU A 205 -8.61 -7.91 20.75
CA LEU A 205 -7.15 -7.71 20.82
C LEU A 205 -6.38 -8.38 19.67
N PHE A 206 -6.68 -9.66 19.39
CA PHE A 206 -5.96 -10.46 18.38
C PHE A 206 -6.26 -10.05 16.94
N GLN A 207 -7.45 -9.52 16.69
CA GLN A 207 -7.85 -8.98 15.38
C GLN A 207 -7.10 -7.68 15.09
N LEU A 208 -6.86 -6.88 16.13
CA LEU A 208 -6.38 -5.50 16.01
C LEU A 208 -4.87 -5.37 16.08
N LEU A 209 -4.16 -6.26 16.80
CA LEU A 209 -2.71 -6.17 17.01
C LEU A 209 -1.95 -7.50 16.78
N PRO A 210 -2.30 -8.34 15.78
CA PRO A 210 -1.70 -9.68 15.64
C PRO A 210 -0.19 -9.61 15.44
N ILE A 211 0.30 -8.68 14.61
CA ILE A 211 1.75 -8.53 14.34
C ILE A 211 2.49 -8.06 15.59
N ALA A 212 2.01 -7.00 16.23
CA ALA A 212 2.67 -6.42 17.40
C ALA A 212 2.67 -7.34 18.62
N LEU A 213 1.57 -8.08 18.86
CA LEU A 213 1.50 -9.07 19.93
C LEU A 213 2.46 -10.23 19.68
N SER A 214 2.51 -10.75 18.45
CA SER A 214 3.45 -11.81 18.09
C SER A 214 4.90 -11.37 18.25
N VAL A 215 5.25 -10.20 17.72
CA VAL A 215 6.58 -9.61 17.89
C VAL A 215 6.90 -9.44 19.38
N GLY A 216 5.98 -8.90 20.19
CA GLY A 216 6.20 -8.69 21.62
C GLY A 216 6.37 -10.00 22.42
N ILE A 217 5.58 -11.03 22.12
CA ILE A 217 5.67 -12.34 22.77
C ILE A 217 6.97 -13.04 22.39
N VAL A 218 7.31 -13.07 21.11
CA VAL A 218 8.55 -13.70 20.65
C VAL A 218 9.76 -12.92 21.15
N TRP A 219 9.67 -11.59 21.24
CA TRP A 219 10.74 -10.78 21.81
C TRP A 219 10.94 -11.06 23.31
N THR A 220 9.85 -11.24 24.06
CA THR A 220 9.91 -11.68 25.47
C THR A 220 10.51 -13.08 25.60
N LEU A 221 10.16 -14.00 24.68
CA LEU A 221 10.78 -15.32 24.62
C LEU A 221 12.29 -15.22 24.33
N CYS A 222 12.71 -14.39 23.39
CA CYS A 222 14.11 -14.11 23.11
C CYS A 222 14.83 -13.56 24.35
N PHE A 223 14.19 -12.67 25.12
CA PHE A 223 14.74 -12.16 26.37
C PHE A 223 14.95 -13.28 27.40
N VAL A 224 13.96 -14.14 27.61
CA VAL A 224 14.09 -15.31 28.53
C VAL A 224 15.17 -16.30 28.05
N LEU A 225 15.28 -16.55 26.74
CA LEU A 225 16.32 -17.39 26.15
C LEU A 225 17.73 -16.78 26.24
N THR A 226 17.80 -15.44 26.28
CA THR A 226 19.04 -14.67 26.48
C THR A 226 19.53 -14.82 27.93
N GLU A 227 18.63 -14.63 28.91
CA GLU A 227 18.94 -14.76 30.35
C GLU A 227 19.25 -16.21 30.77
N SER A 228 18.60 -17.19 30.15
CA SER A 228 18.84 -18.62 30.42
C SER A 228 20.11 -19.20 29.76
N ASN A 229 20.90 -18.38 29.05
CA ASN A 229 22.12 -18.77 28.32
C ASN A 229 21.92 -19.90 27.29
N VAL A 230 20.69 -20.09 26.79
CA VAL A 230 20.39 -21.05 25.72
C VAL A 230 20.89 -20.51 24.37
N LEU A 231 20.87 -19.19 24.18
CA LEU A 231 21.45 -18.54 23.02
C LEU A 231 22.97 -18.34 23.21
N PRO A 232 23.80 -18.67 22.22
CA PRO A 232 25.26 -18.65 22.35
C PRO A 232 25.78 -17.25 22.68
N THR A 233 26.76 -17.19 23.59
CA THR A 233 27.38 -15.93 24.06
C THR A 233 28.52 -15.45 23.14
N ASN A 234 28.99 -16.31 22.22
CA ASN A 234 30.10 -16.00 21.33
C ASN A 234 29.60 -15.26 20.07
N SER A 235 30.13 -14.06 19.81
CA SER A 235 29.76 -13.20 18.68
C SER A 235 30.02 -13.81 17.30
N SER A 236 30.82 -14.88 17.22
CA SER A 236 31.16 -15.54 15.96
C SER A 236 30.12 -16.55 15.46
N MET A 237 29.09 -16.87 16.26
CA MET A 237 28.02 -17.80 15.86
C MET A 237 26.79 -17.04 15.33
N PRO A 238 26.17 -17.46 14.20
CA PRO A 238 25.01 -16.77 13.60
C PRO A 238 23.84 -16.56 14.57
N ALA A 239 23.61 -17.51 15.48
CA ALA A 239 22.55 -17.45 16.49
C ALA A 239 22.79 -16.39 17.60
N TYR A 240 23.98 -15.77 17.69
CA TYR A 240 24.26 -14.67 18.62
C TYR A 240 23.39 -13.44 18.33
N VAL A 241 23.11 -13.16 17.05
CA VAL A 241 22.31 -12.00 16.58
C VAL A 241 20.84 -12.12 17.00
N ALA A 242 20.42 -13.27 17.54
CA ALA A 242 19.09 -13.50 18.09
C ALA A 242 18.94 -13.05 19.56
N ARG A 243 20.04 -12.68 20.24
CA ARG A 243 20.03 -12.24 21.64
C ARG A 243 19.54 -10.79 21.77
N THR A 244 18.80 -10.51 22.83
CA THR A 244 18.20 -9.17 23.08
C THR A 244 19.20 -8.16 23.65
N ASP A 245 20.26 -8.62 24.31
CA ASP A 245 21.31 -7.80 24.94
C ASP A 245 22.42 -7.36 23.97
N SER A 246 22.52 -8.01 22.81
CA SER A 246 23.57 -7.78 21.80
C SER A 246 23.68 -6.35 21.28
N LYS A 247 22.62 -5.53 21.44
CA LYS A 247 22.50 -4.16 20.90
C LYS A 247 22.10 -3.12 21.98
N LEU A 248 22.45 -3.34 23.24
CA LEU A 248 22.05 -2.42 24.31
C LEU A 248 22.85 -1.09 24.29
N SER A 249 24.09 -1.11 23.80
CA SER A 249 24.97 0.08 23.66
C SER A 249 24.40 1.16 22.73
N VAL A 250 23.55 0.75 21.79
CA VAL A 250 22.89 1.57 20.78
C VAL A 250 21.95 2.60 21.40
N VAL A 251 21.23 2.19 22.46
CA VAL A 251 20.28 3.07 23.16
C VAL A 251 21.02 4.17 23.93
N SER A 252 22.25 3.89 24.36
CA SER A 252 23.08 4.83 25.13
C SER A 252 23.76 5.88 24.25
N ASN A 253 24.12 5.52 23.02
CA ASN A 253 25.02 6.33 22.18
C ASN A 253 24.30 7.15 21.10
N ALA A 254 23.01 6.89 20.84
CA ALA A 254 22.26 7.58 19.80
C ALA A 254 22.15 9.11 20.07
N PRO A 255 22.58 9.98 19.13
CA PRO A 255 22.44 11.43 19.24
C PRO A 255 20.97 11.87 19.05
N TRP A 256 20.63 13.05 19.55
CA TRP A 256 19.27 13.57 19.51
C TRP A 256 18.88 14.23 18.16
N PHE A 257 19.82 14.80 17.39
CA PHE A 257 19.57 15.47 16.08
C PHE A 257 20.79 15.41 15.14
N ASP A 258 20.60 15.21 13.82
CA ASP A 258 21.73 15.08 12.86
C ASP A 258 21.34 15.13 11.34
N PHE A 259 22.21 15.65 10.43
CA PHE A 259 21.91 15.92 8.99
C PHE A 259 23.08 15.61 7.99
N PRO A 260 22.84 14.93 6.83
CA PRO A 260 23.85 14.76 5.75
C PRO A 260 23.41 14.99 4.26
N LEU A 261 24.39 15.12 3.33
CA LEU A 261 24.39 15.27 1.83
C LEU A 261 25.81 14.89 1.22
N PRO A 262 26.09 14.59 -0.10
CA PRO A 262 25.49 15.05 -1.39
C PRO A 262 25.23 13.98 -2.54
N CYS A 263 25.04 14.39 -3.83
CA CYS A 263 24.27 13.74 -4.93
C CYS A 263 25.06 13.17 -6.17
N SER A 264 24.44 12.28 -6.99
CA SER A 264 24.92 11.78 -8.31
C SER A 264 23.80 11.65 -9.40
N ALA A 265 24.15 11.73 -10.69
CA ALA A 265 23.25 11.76 -11.85
C ALA A 265 22.72 10.38 -12.30
N ALA A 266 23.54 9.32 -12.30
CA ALA A 266 23.08 7.97 -12.64
C ALA A 266 22.02 7.46 -11.65
N GLY A 267 22.16 7.84 -10.38
CA GLY A 267 21.20 7.55 -9.32
C GLY A 267 19.77 7.95 -9.66
N TYR A 268 19.58 9.04 -10.41
CA TYR A 268 18.25 9.58 -10.72
C TYR A 268 17.36 8.61 -11.48
N VAL A 269 17.87 7.95 -12.53
CA VAL A 269 17.03 7.11 -13.39
C VAL A 269 16.61 5.83 -12.68
N GLY A 270 17.50 5.27 -11.87
CA GLY A 270 17.16 4.12 -11.02
C GLY A 270 16.09 4.46 -9.99
N MET A 271 16.24 5.60 -9.30
CA MET A 271 15.22 6.10 -8.38
C MET A 271 13.91 6.46 -9.11
N LEU A 272 13.97 6.93 -10.35
CA LEU A 272 12.80 7.20 -11.18
C LEU A 272 12.04 5.90 -11.51
N ALA A 273 12.74 4.80 -11.81
CA ALA A 273 12.14 3.48 -12.01
C ALA A 273 11.35 3.02 -10.78
N ALA A 274 11.99 3.10 -9.60
CA ALA A 274 11.38 2.78 -8.32
C ALA A 274 10.18 3.68 -8.00
N THR A 275 10.29 4.96 -8.34
CA THR A 275 9.20 5.94 -8.21
C THR A 275 8.02 5.57 -9.11
N ILE A 276 8.25 5.18 -10.36
CA ILE A 276 7.18 4.72 -11.28
C ILE A 276 6.51 3.47 -10.75
N SER A 277 7.29 2.49 -10.29
CA SER A 277 6.75 1.28 -9.66
C SER A 277 5.92 1.62 -8.42
N SER A 278 6.40 2.54 -7.58
CA SER A 278 5.71 3.01 -6.37
C SER A 278 4.41 3.72 -6.71
N MET A 279 4.37 4.52 -7.78
CA MET A 279 3.13 5.14 -8.25
C MET A 279 2.09 4.09 -8.66
N MET A 280 2.51 3.03 -9.36
CA MET A 280 1.61 1.94 -9.77
C MET A 280 1.02 1.19 -8.55
N GLU A 281 1.85 0.94 -7.54
CA GLU A 281 1.43 0.37 -6.26
C GLU A 281 0.42 1.27 -5.56
N SER A 282 0.74 2.55 -5.37
CA SER A 282 -0.14 3.54 -4.74
C SER A 282 -1.48 3.71 -5.45
N ILE A 283 -1.50 3.66 -6.79
CA ILE A 283 -2.74 3.68 -7.57
C ILE A 283 -3.63 2.48 -7.18
N GLY A 284 -3.07 1.27 -7.16
CA GLY A 284 -3.80 0.06 -6.76
C GLY A 284 -4.35 0.17 -5.33
N ASP A 285 -3.54 0.72 -4.43
CA ASP A 285 -3.91 0.99 -3.04
C ASP A 285 -5.04 2.01 -2.90
N TYR A 286 -5.05 3.08 -3.69
CA TYR A 286 -6.13 4.07 -3.65
C TYR A 286 -7.48 3.45 -4.03
N PHE A 287 -7.51 2.59 -5.05
CA PHE A 287 -8.71 1.84 -5.43
C PHE A 287 -9.11 0.81 -4.36
N ALA A 288 -8.14 0.10 -3.79
CA ALA A 288 -8.41 -0.86 -2.72
C ALA A 288 -8.95 -0.18 -1.45
N ALA A 289 -8.38 0.96 -1.07
CA ALA A 289 -8.80 1.75 0.09
C ALA A 289 -10.21 2.31 -0.10
N GLY A 290 -10.54 2.85 -1.28
CA GLY A 290 -11.90 3.29 -1.60
C GLY A 290 -12.92 2.16 -1.42
N ARG A 291 -12.65 1.00 -2.03
CA ARG A 291 -13.51 -0.19 -1.95
C ARG A 291 -13.68 -0.70 -0.52
N LEU A 292 -12.58 -0.94 0.21
CA LEU A 292 -12.65 -1.49 1.57
C LEU A 292 -13.26 -0.53 2.57
N SER A 293 -13.22 0.77 2.26
CA SER A 293 -13.85 1.85 3.04
C SER A 293 -15.29 2.14 2.64
N HIS A 294 -15.86 1.39 1.67
CA HIS A 294 -17.16 1.69 1.06
C HIS A 294 -17.29 3.16 0.62
N ALA A 295 -16.18 3.74 0.17
CA ALA A 295 -16.12 5.08 -0.38
C ALA A 295 -16.19 5.02 -1.92
N PRO A 296 -16.75 6.05 -2.57
CA PRO A 296 -16.69 6.17 -4.03
C PRO A 296 -15.23 6.10 -4.49
N LEU A 297 -14.97 5.52 -5.67
CA LEU A 297 -13.61 5.46 -6.18
C LEU A 297 -13.00 6.84 -6.37
N PRO A 298 -11.67 6.97 -6.17
CA PRO A 298 -11.01 8.24 -6.36
C PRO A 298 -11.09 8.67 -7.84
N PRO A 299 -11.67 9.84 -8.14
CA PRO A 299 -11.65 10.40 -9.49
C PRO A 299 -10.21 10.76 -9.90
N ALA A 300 -9.98 10.97 -11.20
CA ALA A 300 -8.66 11.26 -11.73
C ALA A 300 -7.97 12.44 -11.02
N HIS A 301 -8.71 13.50 -10.64
CA HIS A 301 -8.13 14.63 -9.92
C HIS A 301 -7.67 14.27 -8.51
N ALA A 302 -8.37 13.39 -7.81
CA ALA A 302 -8.01 12.93 -6.47
C ALA A 302 -6.78 12.01 -6.53
N LEU A 303 -6.67 11.20 -7.58
CA LEU A 303 -5.53 10.33 -7.83
C LEU A 303 -4.27 11.12 -8.19
N ASN A 304 -4.38 12.05 -9.14
CA ASN A 304 -3.30 12.98 -9.51
C ASN A 304 -2.76 13.73 -8.29
N ARG A 305 -3.68 14.14 -7.41
CA ARG A 305 -3.36 14.81 -6.14
C ARG A 305 -2.71 13.87 -5.15
N GLY A 306 -3.20 12.64 -5.00
CA GLY A 306 -2.55 11.61 -4.18
C GLY A 306 -1.09 11.41 -4.59
N ILE A 307 -0.82 11.21 -5.88
CA ILE A 307 0.53 11.02 -6.40
C ILE A 307 1.41 12.27 -6.21
N ALA A 308 0.85 13.47 -6.39
CA ALA A 308 1.59 14.71 -6.18
C ALA A 308 2.02 14.89 -4.71
N PHE A 309 1.12 14.65 -3.75
CA PHE A 309 1.42 14.80 -2.33
C PHE A 309 2.30 13.68 -1.77
N GLU A 310 2.24 12.49 -2.36
CA GLU A 310 3.19 11.40 -2.13
C GLU A 310 4.60 11.77 -2.62
N GLY A 311 4.71 12.40 -3.79
CA GLY A 311 5.96 12.96 -4.29
C GLY A 311 6.51 14.08 -3.40
N ILE A 312 5.68 15.00 -2.92
CA ILE A 312 6.09 16.05 -1.97
C ILE A 312 6.64 15.43 -0.68
N SER A 313 5.95 14.43 -0.14
CA SER A 313 6.40 13.70 1.05
C SER A 313 7.73 13.00 0.81
N SER A 314 7.93 12.43 -0.39
CA SER A 314 9.18 11.79 -0.78
C SER A 314 10.35 12.78 -0.97
N ILE A 315 10.08 14.00 -1.45
CA ILE A 315 11.07 15.09 -1.48
C ILE A 315 11.53 15.41 -0.05
N ILE A 316 10.58 15.59 0.88
CA ILE A 316 10.89 15.87 2.29
C ILE A 316 11.68 14.70 2.90
N SER A 317 11.31 13.46 2.56
CA SER A 317 12.02 12.24 2.98
C SER A 317 13.48 12.24 2.54
N GLY A 318 13.74 12.62 1.28
CA GLY A 318 15.09 12.77 0.73
C GLY A 318 15.87 13.89 1.43
N ILE A 319 15.25 15.04 1.67
CA ILE A 319 15.88 16.18 2.37
C ILE A 319 16.26 15.81 3.81
N LEU A 320 15.36 15.13 4.54
CA LEU A 320 15.62 14.71 5.93
C LEU A 320 16.54 13.50 6.03
N GLY A 321 16.87 12.85 4.91
CA GLY A 321 17.79 11.72 4.88
C GLY A 321 17.21 10.44 5.47
N ALA A 322 15.90 10.23 5.36
CA ALA A 322 15.26 8.99 5.78
C ALA A 322 15.71 7.77 4.94
N GLY A 323 16.37 8.00 3.79
CA GLY A 323 16.97 6.95 2.96
C GLY A 323 15.98 6.22 2.05
N HIS A 324 14.73 6.66 1.98
CA HIS A 324 13.69 6.09 1.12
C HIS A 324 12.66 7.14 0.70
N ALA A 325 11.94 6.89 -0.39
CA ALA A 325 10.72 7.62 -0.71
C ALA A 325 9.52 7.05 0.06
N THR A 326 8.39 7.75 0.02
CA THR A 326 7.15 7.35 0.69
C THR A 326 6.15 6.75 -0.30
N THR A 327 5.45 5.69 0.10
CA THR A 327 4.39 5.02 -0.67
C THR A 327 3.24 4.60 0.24
N SER A 328 2.12 4.19 -0.36
CA SER A 328 0.96 3.65 0.34
C SER A 328 1.23 2.25 0.91
N TYR A 329 0.72 1.94 2.09
CA TYR A 329 0.84 0.60 2.70
C TYR A 329 -0.42 -0.25 2.51
N SER A 330 -0.36 -1.19 1.56
CA SER A 330 -1.43 -2.16 1.27
C SER A 330 -1.84 -3.00 2.48
N THR A 331 -0.90 -3.27 3.40
CA THR A 331 -1.12 -4.02 4.64
C THR A 331 -2.17 -3.33 5.53
N ASN A 332 -2.06 -2.02 5.71
CA ASN A 332 -2.97 -1.21 6.51
C ASN A 332 -4.33 -1.02 5.84
N ILE A 333 -4.38 -1.06 4.50
CA ILE A 333 -5.63 -1.02 3.73
C ILE A 333 -6.42 -2.31 3.94
N GLY A 334 -5.77 -3.47 3.87
CA GLY A 334 -6.40 -4.77 4.12
C GLY A 334 -7.06 -4.88 5.50
N VAL A 335 -6.49 -4.22 6.50
CA VAL A 335 -7.05 -4.19 7.87
C VAL A 335 -8.38 -3.45 7.96
N ILE A 336 -8.71 -2.54 7.04
CA ILE A 336 -10.02 -1.84 7.02
C ILE A 336 -11.15 -2.86 6.86
N ALA A 337 -10.95 -3.88 6.03
CA ALA A 337 -11.92 -4.95 5.81
C ALA A 337 -12.31 -5.68 7.10
N ILE A 338 -11.36 -5.75 8.04
CA ILE A 338 -11.43 -6.45 9.31
C ILE A 338 -11.94 -5.52 10.41
N THR A 339 -11.29 -4.36 10.59
CA THR A 339 -11.59 -3.40 11.66
C THR A 339 -12.89 -2.66 11.46
N LYS A 340 -13.34 -2.52 10.20
CA LYS A 340 -14.50 -1.73 9.81
C LYS A 340 -14.38 -0.25 10.22
N ILE A 341 -13.14 0.24 10.36
CA ILE A 341 -12.84 1.63 10.74
C ILE A 341 -12.07 2.26 9.59
N ALA A 342 -12.76 3.09 8.82
CA ALA A 342 -12.23 3.80 7.65
C ALA A 342 -12.10 5.32 7.88
N SER A 343 -12.36 5.81 9.09
CA SER A 343 -12.39 7.26 9.38
C SER A 343 -11.02 7.92 9.19
N ARG A 344 -10.97 9.03 8.43
CA ARG A 344 -9.73 9.79 8.19
C ARG A 344 -9.12 10.35 9.47
N ALA A 345 -9.95 10.75 10.43
CA ALA A 345 -9.47 11.31 11.70
C ALA A 345 -8.59 10.31 12.48
N VAL A 346 -8.92 9.02 12.38
CA VAL A 346 -8.15 7.91 12.98
C VAL A 346 -6.76 7.80 12.33
N TYR A 347 -6.69 7.86 11.00
CA TYR A 347 -5.44 7.74 10.26
C TYR A 347 -4.56 8.99 10.41
N ILE A 348 -5.16 10.19 10.47
CA ILE A 348 -4.45 11.42 10.80
C ILE A 348 -3.85 11.34 12.22
N MET A 349 -4.62 10.83 13.19
CA MET A 349 -4.12 10.60 14.55
C MET A 349 -2.97 9.57 14.58
N ALA A 350 -3.08 8.49 13.81
CA ALA A 350 -1.99 7.53 13.64
C ALA A 350 -0.72 8.23 13.12
N GLY A 351 -0.87 9.11 12.12
CA GLY A 351 0.22 9.94 11.60
C GLY A 351 0.87 10.83 12.66
N PHE A 352 0.06 11.52 13.49
CA PHE A 352 0.57 12.30 14.62
C PHE A 352 1.32 11.45 15.65
N ILE A 353 0.79 10.27 15.99
CA ILE A 353 1.46 9.33 16.91
C ILE A 353 2.82 8.91 16.34
N MET A 354 2.89 8.59 15.05
CA MET A 354 4.14 8.23 14.37
C MET A 354 5.15 9.38 14.33
N ILE A 355 4.71 10.62 14.09
CA ILE A 355 5.56 11.82 14.19
C ILE A 355 6.16 11.92 15.58
N VAL A 356 5.32 11.83 16.63
CA VAL A 356 5.79 11.91 18.02
C VAL A 356 6.77 10.77 18.32
N CYS A 357 6.44 9.53 17.97
CA CYS A 357 7.34 8.39 18.13
C CYS A 357 8.67 8.57 17.38
N GLY A 358 8.64 9.09 16.14
CA GLY A 358 9.83 9.34 15.33
C GLY A 358 10.68 10.52 15.81
N THR A 359 10.14 11.46 16.58
CA THR A 359 10.95 12.50 17.24
C THR A 359 11.63 12.03 18.52
N VAL A 360 11.13 10.97 19.15
CA VAL A 360 11.72 10.39 20.37
C VAL A 360 12.71 9.31 19.95
N GLY A 361 13.99 9.67 19.77
CA GLY A 361 15.04 8.75 19.31
C GLY A 361 15.16 7.46 20.14
N LYS A 362 14.79 7.49 21.43
CA LYS A 362 14.71 6.29 22.27
C LYS A 362 13.68 5.27 21.80
N VAL A 363 12.57 5.70 21.20
CA VAL A 363 11.59 4.79 20.59
C VAL A 363 12.25 4.07 19.40
N GLY A 364 12.98 4.81 18.54
CA GLY A 364 13.78 4.21 17.46
C GLY A 364 14.82 3.21 17.96
N ALA A 365 15.51 3.52 19.07
CA ALA A 365 16.51 2.64 19.67
C ALA A 365 15.92 1.37 20.30
N VAL A 366 14.76 1.47 20.96
CA VAL A 366 14.01 0.29 21.47
C VAL A 366 13.58 -0.61 20.32
N LEU A 367 13.12 -0.02 19.21
CA LEU A 367 12.75 -0.78 18.02
C LEU A 367 13.98 -1.40 17.32
N ALA A 368 15.15 -0.77 17.39
CA ALA A 368 16.40 -1.30 16.82
C ALA A 368 16.92 -2.58 17.52
N ILE A 369 16.56 -2.79 18.79
CA ILE A 369 16.93 -3.97 19.59
C ILE A 369 16.19 -5.23 19.12
N ILE A 370 15.09 -5.10 18.35
CA ILE A 370 14.32 -6.26 17.89
C ILE A 370 15.26 -7.24 17.14
N PRO A 371 15.33 -8.51 17.57
CA PRO A 371 16.16 -9.53 16.93
C PRO A 371 15.82 -9.74 15.45
N ASN A 372 16.86 -9.94 14.63
CA ASN A 372 16.70 -10.11 13.18
C ASN A 372 15.71 -11.25 12.78
N PRO A 373 15.70 -12.43 13.44
CA PRO A 373 14.73 -13.49 13.10
C PRO A 373 13.26 -13.10 13.30
N ILE A 374 12.95 -12.26 14.29
CA ILE A 374 11.57 -11.77 14.52
C ILE A 374 11.16 -10.86 13.37
N ILE A 375 12.08 -9.99 12.93
CA ILE A 375 11.87 -9.11 11.78
C ILE A 375 11.67 -9.94 10.51
N GLY A 376 12.47 -10.99 10.30
CA GLY A 376 12.32 -11.92 9.17
C GLY A 376 10.94 -12.58 9.13
N GLY A 377 10.43 -13.07 10.26
CA GLY A 377 9.09 -13.65 10.36
C GLY A 377 7.96 -12.64 10.06
N ALA A 378 8.08 -11.40 10.54
CA ALA A 378 7.12 -10.34 10.24
C ALA A 378 7.17 -9.90 8.77
N LEU A 379 8.37 -9.80 8.21
CA LEU A 379 8.63 -9.48 6.81
C LEU A 379 8.05 -10.53 5.86
N LEU A 380 8.22 -11.81 6.19
CA LEU A 380 7.67 -12.92 5.41
C LEU A 380 6.15 -12.79 5.24
N ILE A 381 5.42 -12.52 6.32
CA ILE A 381 3.96 -12.31 6.26
C ILE A 381 3.62 -11.05 5.46
N GLY A 382 4.35 -9.95 5.68
CA GLY A 382 4.11 -8.69 4.98
C GLY A 382 4.25 -8.83 3.46
N LEU A 383 5.36 -9.42 3.00
CA LEU A 383 5.63 -9.61 1.57
C LEU A 383 4.70 -10.66 0.96
N ALA A 384 4.36 -11.73 1.68
CA ALA A 384 3.35 -12.70 1.23
C ALA A 384 1.96 -12.04 1.04
N LEU A 385 1.60 -11.08 1.89
CA LEU A 385 0.36 -10.32 1.73
C LEU A 385 0.43 -9.41 0.50
N VAL A 386 1.55 -8.73 0.25
CA VAL A 386 1.74 -7.90 -0.97
C VAL A 386 1.57 -8.76 -2.23
N VAL A 387 2.20 -9.93 -2.28
CA VAL A 387 2.01 -10.90 -3.39
C VAL A 387 0.54 -11.27 -3.55
N SER A 388 -0.14 -11.57 -2.44
CA SER A 388 -1.56 -11.96 -2.45
C SER A 388 -2.47 -10.83 -2.93
N VAL A 389 -2.19 -9.57 -2.56
CA VAL A 389 -2.92 -8.39 -3.03
C VAL A 389 -2.74 -8.23 -4.54
N GLY A 390 -1.49 -8.34 -5.03
CA GLY A 390 -1.21 -8.32 -6.47
C GLY A 390 -1.98 -9.38 -7.25
N ILE A 391 -2.01 -10.63 -6.75
CA ILE A 391 -2.80 -11.72 -7.36
C ILE A 391 -4.31 -11.42 -7.30
N SER A 392 -4.81 -10.82 -6.22
CA SER A 392 -6.23 -10.51 -6.07
C SER A 392 -6.77 -9.53 -7.13
N VAL A 393 -5.90 -8.67 -7.67
CA VAL A 393 -6.22 -7.75 -8.78
C VAL A 393 -6.56 -8.51 -10.07
N LEU A 394 -6.13 -9.76 -10.22
CA LEU A 394 -6.51 -10.60 -11.37
C LEU A 394 -7.96 -11.07 -11.31
N SER A 395 -8.64 -10.97 -10.16
CA SER A 395 -10.06 -11.35 -10.04
C SER A 395 -11.00 -10.50 -10.90
N TYR A 396 -10.52 -9.35 -11.40
CA TYR A 396 -11.25 -8.49 -12.31
C TYR A 396 -11.06 -8.87 -13.77
N CYS A 397 -9.98 -9.58 -14.11
CA CYS A 397 -9.67 -10.03 -15.46
C CYS A 397 -10.37 -11.35 -15.77
N ASP A 398 -10.64 -11.60 -17.05
CA ASP A 398 -11.05 -12.93 -17.47
C ASP A 398 -9.83 -13.85 -17.58
N MET A 399 -9.57 -14.61 -16.51
CA MET A 399 -8.48 -15.58 -16.44
C MET A 399 -8.78 -16.89 -17.17
N SER A 400 -9.92 -17.02 -17.86
CA SER A 400 -10.16 -18.15 -18.78
C SER A 400 -9.51 -17.92 -20.15
N SER A 401 -9.21 -16.66 -20.49
CA SER A 401 -8.56 -16.31 -21.74
C SER A 401 -7.08 -16.65 -21.74
N MET A 402 -6.64 -17.40 -22.77
CA MET A 402 -5.24 -17.70 -23.01
C MET A 402 -4.39 -16.44 -23.21
N ARG A 403 -4.97 -15.37 -23.78
CA ARG A 403 -4.32 -14.07 -23.93
C ARG A 403 -3.83 -13.55 -22.58
N ASN A 404 -4.74 -13.46 -21.62
CA ASN A 404 -4.48 -12.89 -20.30
C ASN A 404 -3.50 -13.76 -19.49
N ILE A 405 -3.68 -15.08 -19.52
CA ILE A 405 -2.75 -16.02 -18.88
C ILE A 405 -1.33 -15.85 -19.45
N THR A 406 -1.21 -15.71 -20.78
CA THR A 406 0.09 -15.54 -21.45
C THR A 406 0.75 -14.22 -21.06
N ILE A 407 0.00 -13.10 -21.07
CA ILE A 407 0.51 -11.79 -20.66
C ILE A 407 1.02 -11.83 -19.21
N LEU A 408 0.21 -12.38 -18.31
CA LEU A 408 0.54 -12.51 -16.89
C LEU A 408 1.80 -13.36 -16.68
N GLY A 409 1.84 -14.55 -17.29
CA GLY A 409 2.97 -15.48 -17.16
C GLY A 409 4.27 -14.87 -17.67
N MET A 410 4.24 -14.23 -18.84
CA MET A 410 5.40 -13.55 -19.40
C MET A 410 5.87 -12.39 -18.53
N ALA A 411 4.95 -11.54 -18.05
CA ALA A 411 5.29 -10.42 -17.18
C ALA A 411 5.94 -10.87 -15.87
N MET A 412 5.40 -11.91 -15.22
CA MET A 412 5.95 -12.46 -13.98
C MET A 412 7.33 -13.10 -14.21
N PHE A 413 7.46 -13.93 -15.24
CA PHE A 413 8.69 -14.68 -15.48
C PHE A 413 9.84 -13.77 -15.94
N VAL A 414 9.59 -12.89 -16.91
CA VAL A 414 10.59 -11.91 -17.37
C VAL A 414 10.94 -10.92 -16.24
N GLY A 415 9.95 -10.55 -15.43
CA GLY A 415 10.13 -9.70 -14.26
C GLY A 415 11.08 -10.25 -13.20
N LEU A 416 11.18 -11.58 -13.04
CA LEU A 416 12.18 -12.21 -12.16
C LEU A 416 13.49 -12.55 -12.89
N MET A 417 13.38 -13.06 -14.12
CA MET A 417 14.52 -13.56 -14.88
C MET A 417 15.51 -12.46 -15.26
N VAL A 418 15.04 -11.30 -15.73
CA VAL A 418 15.92 -10.23 -16.22
C VAL A 418 16.73 -9.60 -15.09
N PRO A 419 16.14 -9.24 -13.93
CA PRO A 419 16.95 -8.81 -12.78
C PRO A 419 18.00 -9.81 -12.36
N GLN A 420 17.64 -11.10 -12.27
CA GLN A 420 18.58 -12.15 -11.89
C GLN A 420 19.74 -12.24 -12.88
N TRP A 421 19.43 -12.26 -14.19
CA TRP A 421 20.44 -12.34 -15.23
C TRP A 421 21.39 -11.12 -15.22
N LEU A 422 20.85 -9.92 -14.96
CA LEU A 422 21.65 -8.69 -14.84
C LEU A 422 22.55 -8.69 -13.61
N ALA A 423 22.07 -9.25 -12.49
CA ALA A 423 22.86 -9.41 -11.27
C ALA A 423 24.03 -10.39 -11.48
N ASP A 424 23.79 -11.49 -12.20
CA ASP A 424 24.80 -12.51 -12.49
C ASP A 424 25.80 -12.11 -13.60
N ASN A 425 25.42 -11.16 -14.47
CA ASN A 425 26.21 -10.79 -15.65
C ASN A 425 26.34 -9.26 -15.82
N PRO A 426 26.78 -8.51 -14.79
CA PRO A 426 26.85 -7.05 -14.86
C PRO A 426 27.73 -6.59 -16.03
N GLU A 427 28.84 -7.27 -16.31
CA GLU A 427 29.80 -6.94 -17.37
C GLU A 427 29.24 -7.08 -18.80
N LYS A 428 28.11 -7.76 -19.00
CA LYS A 428 27.53 -7.96 -20.33
C LYS A 428 26.70 -6.78 -20.83
N VAL A 429 26.36 -5.85 -19.95
CA VAL A 429 25.75 -4.57 -20.34
C VAL A 429 26.88 -3.57 -20.56
N ASP A 430 27.35 -3.50 -21.80
CA ASP A 430 28.37 -2.56 -22.29
C ASP A 430 27.85 -1.87 -23.56
N THR A 431 27.25 -0.70 -23.38
CA THR A 431 26.80 0.19 -24.46
C THR A 431 27.88 1.21 -24.87
N GLY A 432 29.07 1.14 -24.27
CA GLY A 432 30.15 2.11 -24.42
C GLY A 432 29.99 3.37 -23.56
N SER A 433 28.94 3.46 -22.74
CA SER A 433 28.73 4.55 -21.78
C SER A 433 28.36 3.99 -20.41
N THR A 434 29.22 4.24 -19.42
CA THR A 434 29.05 3.77 -18.04
C THR A 434 27.73 4.24 -17.43
N ASP A 435 27.28 5.44 -17.79
CA ASP A 435 26.04 6.02 -17.27
C ASP A 435 24.82 5.29 -17.85
N VAL A 436 24.82 4.98 -19.14
CA VAL A 436 23.72 4.26 -19.81
C VAL A 436 23.65 2.82 -19.34
N ASP A 437 24.80 2.16 -19.16
CA ASP A 437 24.87 0.80 -18.65
C ASP A 437 24.31 0.73 -17.23
N GLN A 438 24.66 1.68 -16.38
CA GLN A 438 24.13 1.77 -15.03
C GLN A 438 22.61 2.03 -15.03
N VAL A 439 22.12 2.88 -15.92
CA VAL A 439 20.68 3.13 -16.11
C VAL A 439 19.93 1.84 -16.47
N ILE A 440 20.44 1.09 -17.46
CA ILE A 440 19.83 -0.17 -17.90
C ILE A 440 19.84 -1.20 -16.76
N ARG A 441 20.99 -1.37 -16.09
CA ARG A 441 21.12 -2.31 -14.98
C ARG A 441 20.14 -2.01 -13.85
N VAL A 442 19.90 -0.75 -13.53
CA VAL A 442 19.01 -0.41 -12.40
C VAL A 442 17.53 -0.43 -12.79
N LEU A 443 17.17 0.05 -13.99
CA LEU A 443 15.80 -0.04 -14.50
C LEU A 443 15.36 -1.50 -14.59
N PHE A 444 16.12 -2.32 -15.31
CA PHE A 444 15.77 -3.70 -15.59
C PHE A 444 16.16 -4.67 -14.46
N GLY A 445 17.04 -4.24 -13.55
CA GLY A 445 17.30 -4.90 -12.27
C GLY A 445 16.17 -4.75 -11.25
N THR A 446 15.21 -3.85 -11.50
CA THR A 446 14.03 -3.70 -10.65
C THR A 446 12.91 -4.60 -11.15
N ALA A 447 12.68 -5.74 -10.47
CA ALA A 447 11.73 -6.76 -10.90
C ALA A 447 10.31 -6.25 -11.15
N SER A 448 9.79 -5.42 -10.24
CA SER A 448 8.45 -4.84 -10.34
C SER A 448 8.29 -3.92 -11.56
N PHE A 449 9.32 -3.15 -11.88
CA PHE A 449 9.36 -2.31 -13.08
C PHE A 449 9.43 -3.16 -14.34
N THR A 450 10.34 -4.13 -14.40
CA THR A 450 10.50 -5.03 -15.54
C THR A 450 9.22 -5.82 -15.83
N GLY A 451 8.61 -6.43 -14.81
CA GLY A 451 7.35 -7.15 -15.01
C GLY A 451 6.19 -6.22 -15.35
N GLY A 452 6.13 -5.04 -14.71
CA GLY A 452 5.13 -4.02 -15.00
C GLY A 452 5.18 -3.52 -16.44
N ILE A 453 6.37 -3.20 -16.96
CA ILE A 453 6.51 -2.69 -18.34
C ILE A 453 6.24 -3.78 -19.37
N ILE A 454 6.65 -5.03 -19.12
CA ILE A 454 6.34 -6.16 -20.00
C ILE A 454 4.84 -6.43 -20.02
N GLY A 455 4.19 -6.44 -18.84
CA GLY A 455 2.73 -6.56 -18.74
C GLY A 455 2.01 -5.42 -19.45
N PHE A 456 2.51 -4.19 -19.31
CA PHE A 456 1.96 -3.01 -19.99
C PHE A 456 2.05 -3.12 -21.51
N LEU A 457 3.24 -3.44 -22.03
CA LEU A 457 3.48 -3.55 -23.46
C LEU A 457 2.63 -4.67 -24.06
N LEU A 458 2.66 -5.86 -23.47
CA LEU A 458 1.92 -7.01 -23.99
C LEU A 458 0.40 -6.78 -23.93
N ASP A 459 -0.13 -6.16 -22.86
CA ASP A 459 -1.56 -5.89 -22.76
C ASP A 459 -2.05 -4.83 -23.77
N ASN A 460 -1.18 -3.92 -24.22
CA ASN A 460 -1.55 -2.93 -25.23
C ASN A 460 -1.23 -3.36 -26.67
N ILE A 461 -0.27 -4.28 -26.87
CA ILE A 461 0.09 -4.82 -28.18
C ILE A 461 -0.87 -5.95 -28.59
N ILE A 462 -1.19 -6.87 -27.67
CA ILE A 462 -2.01 -8.02 -27.98
C ILE A 462 -3.49 -7.61 -27.97
N PRO A 463 -4.23 -7.77 -29.08
CA PRO A 463 -5.63 -7.35 -29.16
C PRO A 463 -6.48 -8.08 -28.13
N GLY A 464 -7.37 -7.36 -27.46
CA GLY A 464 -8.29 -7.89 -26.44
C GLY A 464 -9.38 -6.88 -26.11
N THR A 465 -10.53 -7.38 -25.65
CA THR A 465 -11.69 -6.54 -25.30
C THR A 465 -11.51 -5.87 -23.93
N ILE A 466 -12.25 -4.79 -23.65
CA ILE A 466 -12.14 -4.05 -22.39
C ILE A 466 -12.64 -4.91 -21.21
N GLU A 467 -13.64 -5.75 -21.49
CA GLU A 467 -14.26 -6.70 -20.58
C GLU A 467 -13.30 -7.84 -20.25
N GLU A 468 -12.65 -8.43 -21.26
CA GLU A 468 -11.64 -9.48 -21.11
C GLU A 468 -10.43 -8.98 -20.31
N ARG A 469 -9.96 -7.75 -20.59
CA ARG A 469 -8.88 -7.10 -19.82
C ARG A 469 -9.26 -6.80 -18.36
N GLY A 470 -10.55 -6.86 -18.03
CA GLY A 470 -11.07 -6.58 -16.71
C GLY A 470 -11.18 -5.10 -16.37
N ILE A 471 -10.98 -4.20 -17.34
CA ILE A 471 -11.03 -2.75 -17.13
C ILE A 471 -12.46 -2.31 -16.81
N GLU A 472 -13.47 -2.89 -17.48
CA GLU A 472 -14.88 -2.60 -17.18
C GLU A 472 -15.24 -3.04 -15.76
N LYS A 473 -14.92 -4.28 -15.36
CA LYS A 473 -15.16 -4.77 -14.00
C LYS A 473 -14.37 -3.98 -12.95
N TRP A 474 -13.13 -3.61 -13.24
CA TRP A 474 -12.30 -2.79 -12.36
C TRP A 474 -12.91 -1.40 -12.13
N THR A 475 -13.55 -0.84 -13.16
CA THR A 475 -14.14 0.50 -13.12
C THR A 475 -15.60 0.50 -12.62
N CYS A 476 -16.42 -0.49 -12.99
CA CYS A 476 -17.86 -0.57 -12.70
C CYS A 476 -18.20 -1.45 -11.48
N LYS A 477 -17.44 -2.50 -11.13
CA LYS A 477 -17.73 -3.31 -9.92
C LYS A 477 -17.36 -2.60 -8.61
N ALA A 478 -16.73 -1.44 -8.72
CA ALA A 478 -16.55 -0.53 -7.61
C ALA A 478 -17.79 0.33 -7.31
N SER A 479 -18.82 0.29 -8.17
CA SER A 479 -20.15 0.87 -7.93
C SER A 479 -21.23 -0.16 -7.58
N ASP A 480 -20.97 -1.47 -7.68
CA ASP A 480 -21.99 -2.52 -7.51
C ASP A 480 -22.15 -3.03 -6.06
N THR A 481 -22.27 -2.12 -5.08
CA THR A 481 -23.00 -2.48 -3.85
C THR A 481 -24.45 -2.04 -4.09
N GLU A 482 -25.42 -2.94 -3.99
CA GLU A 482 -26.81 -2.83 -4.49
C GLU A 482 -27.66 -1.62 -3.99
N GLU A 483 -27.07 -0.63 -3.31
CA GLU A 483 -27.68 0.68 -3.01
C GLU A 483 -27.13 1.84 -3.88
N PHE A 484 -26.05 1.62 -4.65
CA PHE A 484 -25.37 2.67 -5.42
C PHE A 484 -25.95 2.82 -6.84
N THR A 485 -27.12 3.47 -6.91
CA THR A 485 -27.67 3.99 -8.17
C THR A 485 -27.37 5.50 -8.21
N GLN A 486 -26.56 5.92 -9.19
CA GLN A 486 -25.99 7.28 -9.38
C GLN A 486 -24.82 7.60 -8.44
N CYS A 487 -23.61 7.79 -9.00
CA CYS A 487 -22.56 8.57 -8.32
C CYS A 487 -23.12 9.97 -8.09
N SER A 488 -23.69 10.24 -6.91
CA SER A 488 -24.29 11.54 -6.63
C SER A 488 -23.19 12.60 -6.49
N GLU A 489 -23.48 13.85 -6.81
CA GLU A 489 -22.56 14.98 -6.55
C GLU A 489 -22.12 15.05 -5.07
N GLU A 490 -22.87 14.43 -4.15
CA GLU A 490 -22.54 14.40 -2.72
C GLU A 490 -21.41 13.43 -2.39
N GLU A 491 -21.25 12.35 -3.15
CA GLU A 491 -20.19 11.35 -2.95
C GLU A 491 -18.82 11.86 -3.44
N LEU A 492 -18.82 12.69 -4.49
CA LEU A 492 -17.61 13.40 -4.94
C LEU A 492 -17.14 14.47 -3.95
N LYS A 493 -18.01 14.99 -3.06
CA LYS A 493 -17.63 15.94 -1.99
C LYS A 493 -16.59 15.33 -1.05
N LEU A 494 -16.55 14.00 -0.91
CA LEU A 494 -15.53 13.29 -0.14
C LEU A 494 -14.09 13.68 -0.54
N TYR A 495 -13.89 13.91 -1.84
CA TYR A 495 -12.59 14.23 -2.43
C TYR A 495 -12.33 15.74 -2.54
N GLU A 496 -13.23 16.60 -2.04
CA GLU A 496 -13.12 18.05 -2.08
C GLU A 496 -12.52 18.65 -0.80
N TYR A 497 -11.63 19.64 -0.91
CA TYR A 497 -11.16 20.37 0.27
C TYR A 497 -12.33 21.08 0.99
N PRO A 498 -12.56 20.83 2.29
CA PRO A 498 -13.78 21.28 2.99
C PRO A 498 -13.95 22.80 3.02
N ILE A 499 -12.84 23.56 2.98
CA ILE A 499 -12.84 25.02 3.03
C ILE A 499 -12.38 25.62 1.69
N VAL A 500 -11.33 25.05 1.09
CA VAL A 500 -10.63 25.64 -0.06
C VAL A 500 -11.46 25.48 -1.34
N THR A 501 -12.26 24.42 -1.47
CA THR A 501 -13.03 24.15 -2.69
C THR A 501 -14.07 25.24 -2.99
N ARG A 502 -14.64 25.87 -1.95
CA ARG A 502 -15.58 27.00 -2.13
C ARG A 502 -14.93 28.22 -2.78
N TYR A 503 -13.63 28.41 -2.60
CA TYR A 503 -12.86 29.48 -3.23
C TYR A 503 -12.33 29.07 -4.60
N ILE A 504 -11.88 27.81 -4.74
CA ILE A 504 -11.41 27.24 -6.00
C ILE A 504 -12.52 27.26 -7.07
N ARG A 505 -13.76 26.94 -6.71
CA ARG A 505 -14.93 27.00 -7.62
C ARG A 505 -15.21 28.41 -8.17
N LYS A 506 -14.72 29.47 -7.53
CA LYS A 506 -14.87 30.86 -7.99
C LYS A 506 -13.82 31.27 -9.03
N ILE A 507 -12.76 30.49 -9.21
CA ILE A 507 -11.63 30.80 -10.09
C ILE A 507 -11.71 29.90 -11.34
N ASN A 508 -12.11 30.47 -12.48
CA ASN A 508 -12.29 29.71 -13.73
C ASN A 508 -11.03 29.00 -14.24
N VAL A 509 -9.83 29.48 -13.89
CA VAL A 509 -8.56 28.83 -14.28
C VAL A 509 -8.36 27.49 -13.56
N CYS A 510 -8.94 27.31 -12.37
CA CYS A 510 -8.78 26.09 -11.59
C CYS A 510 -9.49 24.87 -12.19
N SER A 511 -10.40 25.03 -13.16
CA SER A 511 -11.00 23.90 -13.88
C SER A 511 -10.03 23.20 -14.85
N TYR A 512 -8.95 23.89 -15.26
CA TYR A 512 -7.92 23.32 -16.14
C TYR A 512 -6.81 22.60 -15.38
N PHE A 513 -6.71 22.79 -14.06
CA PHE A 513 -5.62 22.23 -13.27
C PHE A 513 -5.94 20.80 -12.80
N PRO A 514 -5.15 19.78 -13.18
CA PRO A 514 -5.47 18.37 -12.94
C PRO A 514 -5.59 17.93 -11.46
N LEU A 515 -5.08 18.73 -10.51
CA LEU A 515 -5.24 18.48 -9.07
C LEU A 515 -6.54 19.05 -8.49
N SER A 516 -7.19 19.96 -9.22
CA SER A 516 -8.34 20.69 -8.72
C SER A 516 -9.58 19.79 -8.67
N PRO A 517 -10.40 19.87 -7.61
CA PRO A 517 -11.69 19.18 -7.57
C PRO A 517 -12.65 19.58 -8.70
N THR A 518 -12.46 20.77 -9.29
CA THR A 518 -13.24 21.25 -10.44
C THR A 518 -12.71 20.76 -11.78
N PHE A 519 -11.68 19.90 -11.80
CA PHE A 519 -11.11 19.34 -13.02
C PHE A 519 -12.06 18.32 -13.63
N ASN A 520 -12.76 18.72 -14.68
CA ASN A 520 -13.73 17.88 -15.36
C ASN A 520 -13.16 17.30 -16.66
N LYS A 521 -12.33 16.27 -16.52
CA LYS A 521 -12.18 15.23 -17.55
C LYS A 521 -12.78 13.97 -16.96
N THR A 522 -14.10 13.83 -17.06
CA THR A 522 -14.76 12.55 -16.83
C THR A 522 -14.03 11.48 -17.62
N ILE A 523 -13.64 10.41 -16.93
CA ILE A 523 -13.41 9.14 -17.60
C ILE A 523 -14.78 8.83 -18.22
N ASP A 524 -14.85 8.84 -19.56
CA ASP A 524 -16.04 8.39 -20.31
C ASP A 524 -16.31 6.93 -19.95
N CYS A 525 -16.94 6.71 -18.81
CA CYS A 525 -17.35 5.39 -18.38
C CYS A 525 -18.60 5.07 -19.18
N LYS A 526 -18.45 4.27 -20.24
CA LYS A 526 -19.58 3.80 -21.06
C LYS A 526 -20.67 3.14 -20.21
N CYS A 527 -20.36 2.57 -19.02
CA CYS A 527 -21.36 2.08 -18.04
C CYS A 527 -22.36 3.17 -17.62
N CYS A 528 -21.93 4.42 -17.40
CA CYS A 528 -22.82 5.52 -17.00
C CYS A 528 -23.74 5.92 -18.16
N GLN A 529 -23.21 6.00 -19.39
CA GLN A 529 -23.99 6.35 -20.59
C GLN A 529 -24.95 5.25 -21.05
N ARG A 530 -24.73 3.99 -20.67
CA ARG A 530 -25.60 2.86 -21.04
C ARG A 530 -26.88 2.82 -20.18
N LYS A 531 -26.77 3.13 -18.88
CA LYS A 531 -27.93 3.21 -17.96
C LYS A 531 -28.85 4.40 -18.28
N ASP A 532 -28.31 5.53 -18.73
CA ASP A 532 -29.13 6.70 -19.12
C ASP A 532 -30.03 6.43 -20.35
N ARG A 533 -29.69 5.44 -21.20
CA ARG A 533 -30.55 5.04 -22.34
C ARG A 533 -31.62 4.01 -21.97
N GLU A 534 -31.42 3.21 -20.92
CA GLU A 534 -32.38 2.19 -20.48
C GLU A 534 -33.51 2.77 -19.62
N TYR A 535 -33.36 3.99 -19.09
CA TYR A 535 -34.36 4.65 -18.23
C TYR A 535 -35.09 5.84 -18.86
N SER A 536 -34.80 6.19 -20.13
CA SER A 536 -35.66 7.10 -20.89
C SER A 536 -36.91 6.34 -21.33
N LEU A 537 -38.00 6.48 -20.57
CA LEU A 537 -39.34 6.09 -21.00
C LEU A 537 -39.66 6.80 -22.33
N PRO A 538 -40.16 6.09 -23.36
CA PRO A 538 -40.48 6.73 -24.64
C PRO A 538 -41.59 7.77 -24.45
N ASP A 539 -41.36 8.99 -24.94
CA ASP A 539 -42.28 10.13 -24.82
C ASP A 539 -43.51 9.97 -25.74
N SER A 540 -43.55 8.93 -26.58
CA SER A 540 -44.69 8.65 -27.43
C SER A 540 -44.96 7.14 -27.65
N PRO A 541 -46.23 6.74 -27.87
CA PRO A 541 -46.60 5.35 -28.19
C PRO A 541 -45.97 4.81 -29.48
N LYS A 542 -45.46 5.69 -30.36
CA LYS A 542 -44.81 5.28 -31.62
C LYS A 542 -43.38 4.77 -31.40
N GLU A 543 -42.62 5.38 -30.49
CA GLU A 543 -41.26 4.94 -30.14
C GLU A 543 -41.26 3.61 -29.36
N ALA A 544 -42.30 3.38 -28.55
CA ALA A 544 -42.49 2.09 -27.88
C ALA A 544 -42.73 0.93 -28.87
N PHE A 545 -43.37 1.20 -30.01
CA PHE A 545 -43.63 0.19 -31.03
C PHE A 545 -42.37 -0.12 -31.84
N GLU A 546 -41.55 0.88 -32.19
CA GLU A 546 -40.29 0.66 -32.91
C GLU A 546 -39.23 -0.10 -32.07
N LEU A 547 -39.16 0.14 -30.76
CA LEU A 547 -38.30 -0.65 -29.85
C LEU A 547 -38.74 -2.12 -29.75
N SER A 548 -40.05 -2.39 -29.76
CA SER A 548 -40.57 -3.77 -29.68
C SER A 548 -40.31 -4.59 -30.95
N VAL A 549 -40.15 -3.93 -32.10
CA VAL A 549 -39.82 -4.59 -33.37
C VAL A 549 -38.32 -4.88 -33.47
N THR A 550 -37.45 -4.00 -32.93
CA THR A 550 -35.98 -4.23 -32.96
C THR A 550 -35.52 -5.33 -32.01
N ILE A 551 -36.20 -5.53 -30.86
CA ILE A 551 -35.82 -6.57 -29.88
C ILE A 551 -36.13 -7.98 -30.41
N ASN A 552 -37.13 -8.15 -31.29
CA ASN A 552 -37.48 -9.46 -31.83
C ASN A 552 -36.56 -9.91 -32.98
N ASP A 553 -35.90 -9.01 -33.71
CA ASP A 553 -35.01 -9.39 -34.82
C ASP A 553 -33.64 -9.93 -34.37
N ASP A 554 -33.15 -9.55 -33.18
CA ASP A 554 -31.83 -9.99 -32.67
C ASP A 554 -31.84 -11.36 -31.96
N SER A 555 -33.02 -11.96 -31.73
CA SER A 555 -33.17 -13.27 -31.08
C SER A 555 -33.33 -14.46 -32.04
N GLY A 556 -33.27 -14.21 -33.36
CA GLY A 556 -33.77 -15.13 -34.38
C GLY A 556 -32.79 -15.64 -35.45
N LYS A 557 -31.46 -15.60 -35.27
CA LYS A 557 -30.50 -16.19 -36.23
C LYS A 557 -29.35 -16.96 -35.55
N GLY A 558 -29.71 -18.09 -34.95
CA GLY A 558 -28.83 -19.25 -34.77
C GLY A 558 -29.55 -20.48 -35.32
N ASP A 559 -28.85 -21.26 -36.13
CA ASP A 559 -29.24 -22.53 -36.79
C ASP A 559 -30.04 -22.47 -38.11
N GLN A 560 -29.31 -22.54 -39.23
CA GLN A 560 -29.48 -23.57 -40.30
C GLN A 560 -28.62 -23.24 -41.55
N LYS A 561 -27.43 -23.85 -41.67
CA LYS A 561 -26.97 -24.71 -42.78
C LYS A 561 -25.49 -25.05 -42.65
#